data_AF-A0A0F4GQ36-F1
#
_entry.id   AF-A0A0F4GQ36-F1
#
_cell.length_a   1.000
_cell.length_b   1.000
_cell.length_c   1.000
_cell.angle_alpha   90.00
_cell.angle_beta   90.00
_cell.angle_gamma   90.00
#
_symmetry.space_group_name_H-M   'P 1'
#
loop_
_entity.id
_entity.type
_entity.pdbx_description
1 polymer ?
#
loop_
_entity_poly.entity_id
_entity_poly.type
_entity_poly.pdbx_seq_one_letter_code
_entity_poly.pdbx_strand_id
1 'polypeptide(L)'
;MLSKVFFAAATACGLFLSSVNAHMVIRSPVPYGADSLNNSPLEPDGSDFPCKQRSGVYDVTTMNNMPVGVPQTLAFTGGASHGGGSCQVSVTLDKAPTKDSDWKVIHSIIGGCPTNDTGNISGDPKYEGAATFDFSIPKGIPNGQYTLAWTWFNKVGNREMYMNCAPITVTGGADNNDVLNSLPSMFVANVPADKCTTTEGTDVVFPDPGNSVETGRSANPGKPSGSACGASDSSGSGGSPAGPPAYSSAASFAAPASTQATAPSYGTGSSSPTGAPANPAKPPFPFRGAGVVNGGVSASTFQIIPTAGPAPAAPTGATSPSSDTASEGSDSGNTDAGSSAPPSYQAPSSANSITSSGSCSGGAVTCPTPGSVVCIGNSQWGLCDINNCAVPMALAAGTSCAAGVVSKRHLGRHQRSHLHHGRTT
;
A
#
# COMPACT_ATOMS: atom_id res chain seq x y z
N MET A 1 -58.24 42.91 25.31
CA MET A 1 -58.57 41.69 24.55
C MET A 1 -57.58 41.61 23.40
N LEU A 2 -56.33 41.20 23.66
CA LEU A 2 -55.81 39.84 23.53
C LEU A 2 -56.03 39.21 22.14
N SER A 3 -54.93 39.21 21.40
CA SER A 3 -54.44 38.12 20.56
C SER A 3 -55.09 37.88 19.20
N LYS A 4 -54.28 38.05 18.14
CA LYS A 4 -53.67 36.90 17.44
C LYS A 4 -52.65 37.40 16.42
N VAL A 5 -51.40 37.40 16.83
CA VAL A 5 -50.24 37.47 15.94
C VAL A 5 -49.55 36.10 16.01
N PHE A 6 -49.01 35.68 14.87
CA PHE A 6 -48.01 34.62 14.65
C PHE A 6 -48.46 33.15 14.76
N PHE A 7 -48.49 32.48 13.62
CA PHE A 7 -47.91 31.13 13.44
C PHE A 7 -47.42 30.98 11.99
N ALA A 8 -46.27 31.59 11.69
CA ALA A 8 -45.40 31.12 10.63
C ALA A 8 -44.25 30.38 11.34
N ALA A 9 -44.41 29.07 11.54
CA ALA A 9 -43.36 28.24 12.09
C ALA A 9 -42.28 28.09 11.02
N ALA A 10 -41.21 28.88 11.17
CA ALA A 10 -39.99 28.75 10.42
C ALA A 10 -39.47 27.31 10.53
N THR A 11 -39.46 26.58 9.42
CA THR A 11 -38.62 25.41 9.24
C THR A 11 -37.17 25.91 9.17
N ALA A 12 -36.60 26.21 10.34
CA ALA A 12 -35.17 26.39 10.47
C ALA A 12 -34.52 25.04 10.16
N CYS A 13 -34.07 24.87 8.93
CA CYS A 13 -33.05 23.89 8.57
C CYS A 13 -31.84 24.18 9.46
N GLY A 14 -31.79 23.52 10.62
CA GLY A 14 -30.59 23.42 11.41
C GLY A 14 -29.56 22.68 10.59
N LEU A 15 -28.75 23.42 9.82
CA LEU A 15 -27.42 23.00 9.44
C LEU A 15 -26.64 22.87 10.74
N PHE A 16 -26.81 21.72 11.41
CA PHE A 16 -25.84 21.25 12.36
C PHE A 16 -24.54 21.11 11.57
N LEU A 17 -23.67 22.12 11.69
CA LEU A 17 -22.24 21.99 11.45
C LEU A 17 -21.75 20.96 12.46
N SER A 18 -21.96 19.68 12.15
CA SER A 18 -21.30 18.59 12.84
C SER A 18 -19.81 18.79 12.60
N SER A 19 -19.12 19.39 13.57
CA SER A 19 -17.67 19.36 13.64
C SER A 19 -17.28 17.89 13.71
N VAL A 20 -16.95 17.30 12.57
CA VAL A 20 -16.39 15.94 12.51
C VAL A 20 -15.04 16.00 13.20
N ASN A 21 -14.96 15.50 14.43
CA ASN A 21 -13.69 15.42 15.18
C ASN A 21 -12.92 14.13 14.85
N ALA A 22 -13.32 13.42 13.80
CA ALA A 22 -12.84 12.09 13.47
C ALA A 22 -12.05 12.05 12.16
N HIS A 23 -11.49 13.16 11.70
CA HIS A 23 -10.66 13.21 10.48
C HIS A 23 -9.48 12.21 10.49
N MET A 24 -8.75 12.15 9.39
CA MET A 24 -7.80 11.07 9.09
C MET A 24 -6.35 11.47 9.36
N VAL A 25 -5.57 10.56 9.95
CA VAL A 25 -4.10 10.62 10.05
C VAL A 25 -3.47 9.30 9.61
N ILE A 26 -2.19 9.32 9.26
CA ILE A 26 -1.43 8.07 9.07
C ILE A 26 -1.08 7.43 10.41
N ARG A 27 -1.16 6.10 10.45
CA ARG A 27 -0.56 5.24 11.49
C ARG A 27 0.56 4.35 10.95
N SER A 28 0.61 4.16 9.64
CA SER A 28 1.72 3.52 8.93
C SER A 28 2.01 4.33 7.66
N PRO A 29 3.26 4.79 7.43
CA PRO A 29 4.38 4.76 8.38
C PRO A 29 4.07 5.52 9.68
N VAL A 30 4.80 5.21 10.75
CA VAL A 30 4.63 5.90 12.04
C VAL A 30 5.07 7.36 11.87
N PRO A 31 4.20 8.35 12.11
CA PRO A 31 4.53 9.75 11.89
C PRO A 31 5.51 10.29 12.94
N TYR A 32 6.15 11.41 12.62
CA TYR A 32 6.84 12.22 13.62
C TYR A 32 5.86 12.74 14.68
N GLY A 33 6.33 12.82 15.92
CA GLY A 33 5.57 13.37 17.04
C GLY A 33 4.18 12.76 17.14
N ALA A 34 4.07 11.42 17.04
CA ALA A 34 2.80 10.72 16.92
C ALA A 34 1.82 11.06 18.05
N ASP A 35 2.32 11.23 19.27
CA ASP A 35 1.50 11.57 20.45
C ASP A 35 0.87 12.97 20.38
N SER A 36 1.49 13.90 19.63
CA SER A 36 1.01 15.28 19.48
C SER A 36 0.33 15.55 18.14
N LEU A 37 0.30 14.56 17.24
CA LEU A 37 -0.34 14.68 15.93
C LEU A 37 -1.86 14.62 16.09
N ASN A 38 -2.54 15.69 15.67
CA ASN A 38 -4.00 15.70 15.56
C ASN A 38 -4.43 15.35 14.14
N ASN A 39 -5.73 15.11 13.98
CA ASN A 39 -6.33 14.74 12.72
C ASN A 39 -6.91 15.89 11.90
N SER A 40 -6.77 17.14 12.35
CA SER A 40 -7.22 18.29 11.58
C SER A 40 -6.46 18.42 10.26
N PRO A 41 -7.07 19.01 9.22
CA PRO A 41 -6.33 19.44 8.03
C PRO A 41 -5.25 20.46 8.40
N LEU A 42 -4.38 20.80 7.45
CA LEU A 42 -3.53 21.98 7.56
C LEU A 42 -4.40 23.25 7.70
N GLU A 43 -3.83 24.26 8.34
CA GLU A 43 -4.48 25.56 8.48
C GLU A 43 -4.65 26.21 7.10
N PRO A 44 -5.82 26.80 6.77
CA PRO A 44 -6.10 27.36 5.46
C PRO A 44 -5.15 28.49 5.02
N ASP A 45 -4.46 29.14 5.95
CA ASP A 45 -3.47 30.18 5.66
C ASP A 45 -2.06 29.63 5.42
N GLY A 46 -1.86 28.31 5.55
CA GLY A 46 -0.57 27.63 5.42
C GLY A 46 0.40 27.93 6.58
N SER A 47 -0.09 28.40 7.73
CA SER A 47 0.74 28.69 8.90
C SER A 47 1.40 27.43 9.48
N ASP A 48 0.75 26.27 9.37
CA ASP A 48 1.27 24.98 9.84
C ASP A 48 1.85 24.08 8.72
N PHE A 49 1.98 24.59 7.48
CA PHE A 49 2.64 23.88 6.38
C PHE A 49 4.17 24.04 6.43
N PRO A 50 4.97 22.97 6.17
CA PRO A 50 4.57 21.57 5.95
C PRO A 50 4.41 20.79 7.28
N CYS A 51 3.96 19.53 7.20
CA CYS A 51 4.01 18.55 8.31
C CYS A 51 3.22 18.87 9.58
N LYS A 52 2.32 19.87 9.57
CA LYS A 52 1.58 20.39 10.74
C LYS A 52 2.55 20.91 11.80
N GLN A 53 3.22 22.03 11.48
CA GLN A 53 4.17 22.70 12.36
C GLN A 53 3.56 22.91 13.75
N ARG A 54 4.26 22.37 14.75
CA ARG A 54 3.90 22.40 16.17
C ARG A 54 5.15 22.12 17.00
N SER A 55 5.06 22.32 18.32
CA SER A 55 6.15 21.91 19.22
C SER A 55 6.42 20.41 19.08
N GLY A 56 7.68 20.02 18.87
CA GLY A 56 8.08 18.61 18.71
C GLY A 56 7.64 17.98 17.38
N VAL A 57 7.32 18.77 16.34
CA VAL A 57 6.85 18.27 15.04
C VAL A 57 7.78 17.25 14.39
N TYR A 58 9.09 17.30 14.67
CA TYR A 58 10.10 16.39 14.12
C TYR A 58 10.71 15.44 15.16
N ASP A 59 10.02 15.25 16.29
CA ASP A 59 10.42 14.25 17.29
C ASP A 59 10.22 12.85 16.70
N VAL A 60 11.29 12.05 16.69
CA VAL A 60 11.26 10.68 16.15
C VAL A 60 10.63 9.76 17.19
N THR A 61 9.35 9.44 17.04
CA THR A 61 8.68 8.39 17.83
C THR A 61 9.18 7.01 17.43
N THR A 62 9.26 6.74 16.12
CA THR A 62 9.79 5.49 15.56
C THR A 62 10.36 5.77 14.18
N MET A 63 11.61 5.37 13.93
CA MET A 63 12.24 5.46 12.61
C MET A 63 11.71 4.34 11.71
N ASN A 64 11.13 4.69 10.57
CA ASN A 64 10.59 3.71 9.62
C ASN A 64 11.69 3.26 8.65
N ASN A 65 12.09 1.99 8.71
CA ASN A 65 13.12 1.45 7.82
C ASN A 65 12.50 0.99 6.51
N MET A 66 12.87 1.61 5.39
CA MET A 66 12.26 1.40 4.07
C MET A 66 13.34 1.11 3.01
N PRO A 67 13.70 -0.16 2.77
CA PRO A 67 14.58 -0.50 1.66
C PRO A 67 13.93 -0.15 0.32
N VAL A 68 14.72 0.29 -0.66
CA VAL A 68 14.20 0.62 -2.00
C VAL A 68 13.56 -0.59 -2.67
N GLY A 69 12.45 -0.38 -3.37
CA GLY A 69 11.70 -1.39 -4.10
C GLY A 69 10.91 -2.38 -3.23
N VAL A 70 11.00 -2.30 -1.90
CA VAL A 70 10.22 -3.14 -0.99
C VAL A 70 8.87 -2.47 -0.71
N PRO A 71 7.73 -3.17 -0.91
CA PRO A 71 6.41 -2.64 -0.56
C PRO A 71 6.31 -2.23 0.90
N GLN A 72 5.77 -1.05 1.13
CA GLN A 72 5.49 -0.43 2.41
C GLN A 72 3.99 -0.18 2.53
N THR A 73 3.44 -0.39 3.72
CA THR A 73 2.02 -0.16 3.98
C THR A 73 1.75 1.28 4.36
N LEU A 74 0.79 1.90 3.67
CA LEU A 74 0.13 3.14 4.04
C LEU A 74 -1.20 2.79 4.72
N ALA A 75 -1.36 3.17 5.99
CA ALA A 75 -2.56 2.90 6.78
C ALA A 75 -2.93 4.11 7.65
N PHE A 76 -4.22 4.21 7.99
CA PHE A 76 -4.79 5.39 8.63
C PHE A 76 -5.51 5.09 9.94
N THR A 77 -5.65 6.14 10.74
CA THR A 77 -6.53 6.24 11.91
C THR A 77 -7.48 7.43 11.69
N GLY A 78 -8.77 7.25 11.95
CA GLY A 78 -9.81 8.24 11.76
C GLY A 78 -11.07 7.65 11.10
N GLY A 79 -12.19 8.35 11.25
CA GLY A 79 -13.49 7.95 10.74
C GLY A 79 -14.13 8.90 9.71
N ALA A 80 -13.71 10.16 9.64
CA ALA A 80 -14.23 11.16 8.72
C ALA A 80 -13.37 11.21 7.46
N SER A 81 -13.65 10.27 6.57
CA SER A 81 -12.95 10.07 5.30
C SER A 81 -13.42 10.97 4.16
N HIS A 82 -14.44 11.81 4.36
CA HIS A 82 -14.94 12.78 3.37
C HIS A 82 -15.27 12.18 1.99
N GLY A 83 -15.75 10.93 1.97
CA GLY A 83 -16.05 10.22 0.73
C GLY A 83 -14.81 9.84 -0.10
N GLY A 84 -13.64 9.82 0.54
CA GLY A 84 -12.34 9.60 -0.08
C GLY A 84 -11.72 10.90 -0.61
N GLY A 85 -11.17 10.84 -1.81
CA GLY A 85 -10.33 11.87 -2.38
C GLY A 85 -9.08 11.26 -3.02
N SER A 86 -8.07 12.09 -3.22
CA SER A 86 -6.79 11.68 -3.81
C SER A 86 -5.63 12.01 -2.89
N CYS A 87 -4.61 11.16 -2.91
CA CYS A 87 -3.44 11.26 -2.04
C CYS A 87 -2.14 11.20 -2.83
N GLN A 88 -1.08 11.81 -2.30
CA GLN A 88 0.29 11.55 -2.72
C GLN A 88 1.13 11.08 -1.53
N VAL A 89 2.07 10.18 -1.83
CA VAL A 89 3.21 9.89 -0.99
C VAL A 89 4.43 10.56 -1.63
N SER A 90 5.09 11.41 -0.85
CA SER A 90 6.23 12.21 -1.30
C SER A 90 7.39 12.09 -0.33
N VAL A 91 8.61 12.33 -0.78
CA VAL A 91 9.82 12.32 0.04
C VAL A 91 10.61 13.61 -0.13
N THR A 92 11.32 14.03 0.91
CA THR A 92 12.33 15.09 0.84
C THR A 92 13.56 14.66 1.62
N LEU A 93 14.75 15.08 1.17
CA LEU A 93 16.00 14.76 1.86
C LEU A 93 16.13 15.45 3.22
N ASP A 94 15.29 16.45 3.49
CA ASP A 94 15.27 17.16 4.75
C ASP A 94 14.66 16.31 5.87
N LYS A 95 15.37 16.23 7.01
CA LYS A 95 14.87 15.57 8.23
C LYS A 95 13.92 16.45 9.05
N ALA A 96 13.95 17.75 8.77
CA ALA A 96 13.10 18.77 9.38
C ALA A 96 12.67 19.75 8.27
N PRO A 97 11.69 19.37 7.44
CA PRO A 97 11.30 20.16 6.28
C PRO A 97 10.82 21.57 6.64
N THR A 98 10.94 22.48 5.68
CA THR A 98 10.43 23.85 5.74
C THR A 98 9.53 24.11 4.54
N LYS A 99 8.99 25.32 4.41
CA LYS A 99 8.20 25.72 3.24
C LYS A 99 9.00 25.67 1.93
N ASP A 100 10.33 25.72 2.02
CA ASP A 100 11.24 25.71 0.87
C ASP A 100 11.79 24.32 0.55
N SER A 101 11.41 23.29 1.32
CA SER A 101 11.87 21.92 1.09
C SER A 101 11.38 21.37 -0.25
N ASP A 102 12.29 20.73 -0.98
CA ASP A 102 11.97 20.07 -2.24
C ASP A 102 11.35 18.69 -1.98
N TRP A 103 10.05 18.58 -2.24
CA TRP A 103 9.26 17.36 -2.08
C TRP A 103 9.08 16.66 -3.41
N LYS A 104 9.45 15.38 -3.46
CA LYS A 104 9.38 14.54 -4.66
C LYS A 104 8.32 13.46 -4.53
N VAL A 105 7.39 13.40 -5.48
CA VAL A 105 6.31 12.40 -5.51
C VAL A 105 6.87 11.03 -5.84
N ILE A 106 6.59 10.04 -4.99
CA ILE A 106 6.96 8.65 -5.23
C ILE A 106 5.74 7.77 -5.55
N HIS A 107 4.54 8.17 -5.15
CA HIS A 107 3.31 7.44 -5.42
C HIS A 107 2.08 8.37 -5.39
N SER A 108 1.15 8.18 -6.32
CA SER A 108 -0.12 8.92 -6.37
C SER A 108 -1.31 7.96 -6.38
N ILE A 109 -2.32 8.26 -5.56
CA ILE A 109 -3.58 7.51 -5.47
C ILE A 109 -4.71 8.46 -5.89
N ILE A 110 -5.30 8.22 -7.07
CA ILE A 110 -6.36 9.05 -7.64
C ILE A 110 -7.71 8.42 -7.33
N GLY A 111 -8.42 9.04 -6.38
CA GLY A 111 -9.72 8.56 -5.91
C GLY A 111 -9.61 7.34 -4.98
N GLY A 112 -10.53 7.26 -4.03
CA GLY A 112 -10.60 6.14 -3.09
C GLY A 112 -9.61 6.19 -1.93
N CYS A 113 -8.82 7.27 -1.78
CA CYS A 113 -7.94 7.48 -0.65
C CYS A 113 -8.54 8.48 0.35
N PRO A 114 -8.60 8.17 1.67
CA PRO A 114 -8.16 6.93 2.33
C PRO A 114 -9.20 5.78 2.29
N THR A 115 -10.35 5.99 1.67
CA THR A 115 -11.36 4.94 1.47
C THR A 115 -12.16 5.17 0.18
N ASN A 116 -12.74 4.07 -0.33
CA ASN A 116 -13.72 4.07 -1.43
C ASN A 116 -15.16 4.26 -0.95
N ASP A 117 -15.39 4.35 0.36
CA ASP A 117 -16.73 4.61 0.89
C ASP A 117 -17.21 6.01 0.48
N THR A 118 -18.49 6.12 0.13
CA THR A 118 -19.10 7.35 -0.39
C THR A 118 -19.37 8.41 0.70
N GLY A 119 -18.98 8.13 1.94
CA GLY A 119 -19.15 9.00 3.10
C GLY A 119 -18.15 8.62 4.20
N ASN A 120 -18.32 9.23 5.37
CA ASN A 120 -17.48 8.95 6.53
C ASN A 120 -17.66 7.50 7.00
N ILE A 121 -16.54 6.82 7.23
CA ILE A 121 -16.47 5.39 7.59
C ILE A 121 -16.74 5.12 9.07
N SER A 122 -16.51 6.12 9.93
CA SER A 122 -16.80 6.03 11.36
C SER A 122 -16.95 7.41 11.99
N GLY A 123 -17.63 7.49 13.13
CA GLY A 123 -17.61 8.68 14.00
C GLY A 123 -16.46 8.68 15.01
N ASP A 124 -15.71 7.57 15.11
CA ASP A 124 -14.63 7.39 16.07
C ASP A 124 -13.30 7.96 15.53
N PRO A 125 -12.68 8.95 16.20
CA PRO A 125 -11.37 9.47 15.81
C PRO A 125 -10.24 8.44 15.88
N LYS A 126 -10.44 7.30 16.55
CA LYS A 126 -9.47 6.21 16.67
C LYS A 126 -9.79 5.01 15.78
N TYR A 127 -10.72 5.16 14.84
CA TYR A 127 -11.09 4.08 13.93
C TYR A 127 -9.92 3.69 13.01
N GLU A 128 -9.56 2.40 12.96
CA GLU A 128 -8.45 1.90 12.12
C GLU A 128 -8.92 0.97 10.99
N GLY A 129 -10.22 0.97 10.68
CA GLY A 129 -10.82 0.10 9.66
C GLY A 129 -10.85 0.71 8.24
N ALA A 130 -10.13 1.81 8.01
CA ALA A 130 -9.95 2.37 6.67
C ALA A 130 -9.18 1.40 5.76
N ALA A 131 -9.26 1.63 4.44
CA ALA A 131 -8.47 0.86 3.49
C ALA A 131 -6.97 1.09 3.74
N THR A 132 -6.17 0.06 3.43
CA THR A 132 -4.72 0.15 3.40
C THR A 132 -4.24 0.16 1.96
N PHE A 133 -3.16 0.87 1.71
CA PHE A 133 -2.53 0.98 0.39
C PHE A 133 -1.07 0.56 0.49
N ASP A 134 -0.48 0.20 -0.64
CA ASP A 134 0.93 -0.14 -0.70
C ASP A 134 1.65 0.88 -1.57
N PHE A 135 2.84 1.30 -1.13
CA PHE A 135 3.77 2.10 -1.92
C PHE A 135 5.18 1.54 -1.77
N SER A 136 6.09 1.94 -2.64
CA SER A 136 7.50 1.56 -2.51
C SER A 136 8.37 2.79 -2.68
N ILE A 137 9.49 2.86 -1.95
CA ILE A 137 10.55 3.81 -2.27
C ILE A 137 11.16 3.39 -3.62
N PRO A 138 11.17 4.24 -4.66
CA PRO A 138 11.70 3.86 -5.97
C PRO A 138 13.17 3.43 -5.90
N LYS A 139 13.54 2.45 -6.72
CA LYS A 139 14.96 2.12 -6.93
C LYS A 139 15.69 3.35 -7.47
N GLY A 140 16.88 3.63 -6.95
CA GLY A 140 17.68 4.79 -7.34
C GLY A 140 17.48 6.03 -6.48
N ILE A 141 16.54 6.01 -5.53
CA ILE A 141 16.56 7.00 -4.43
C ILE A 141 17.83 6.77 -3.59
N PRO A 142 18.55 7.83 -3.18
CA PRO A 142 19.79 7.69 -2.43
C PRO A 142 19.60 7.09 -1.03
N ASN A 143 20.60 6.40 -0.51
CA ASN A 143 20.59 5.92 0.89
C ASN A 143 20.62 7.09 1.88
N GLY A 144 19.82 7.06 2.95
CA GLY A 144 19.84 8.11 3.96
C GLY A 144 18.64 8.16 4.88
N GLN A 145 18.62 9.15 5.77
CA GLN A 145 17.51 9.45 6.67
C GLN A 145 16.79 10.71 6.17
N TYR A 146 15.49 10.60 5.92
CA TYR A 146 14.68 11.57 5.20
C TYR A 146 13.31 11.73 5.85
N THR A 147 12.51 12.63 5.30
CA THR A 147 11.08 12.74 5.62
C THR A 147 10.23 12.22 4.48
N LEU A 148 9.23 11.40 4.81
CA LEU A 148 8.12 11.04 3.94
C LEU A 148 6.89 11.87 4.32
N ALA A 149 6.13 12.35 3.35
CA ALA A 149 4.83 12.98 3.55
C ALA A 149 3.72 12.16 2.90
N TRP A 150 2.66 11.91 3.65
CA TRP A 150 1.34 11.64 3.08
C TRP A 150 0.60 12.97 2.96
N THR A 151 0.05 13.23 1.78
CA THR A 151 -0.86 14.35 1.55
C THR A 151 -2.19 13.83 1.03
N TRP A 152 -3.29 14.45 1.44
CA TRP A 152 -4.63 14.08 1.03
C TRP A 152 -5.50 15.30 0.76
N PHE A 153 -6.21 15.24 -0.36
CA PHE A 153 -7.19 16.23 -0.80
C PHE A 153 -8.57 15.57 -0.78
N ASN A 154 -9.39 16.00 0.16
CA ASN A 154 -10.70 15.40 0.42
C ASN A 154 -11.70 15.69 -0.71
N LYS A 155 -12.52 14.68 -1.03
CA LYS A 155 -13.53 14.79 -2.08
C LYS A 155 -14.69 15.70 -1.67
N VAL A 156 -15.27 15.47 -0.50
CA VAL A 156 -16.49 16.15 -0.01
C VAL A 156 -16.17 17.07 1.17
N GLY A 157 -16.88 18.20 1.31
CA GLY A 157 -16.76 19.10 2.46
C GLY A 157 -15.97 20.38 2.16
N ASN A 158 -15.24 20.89 3.16
CA ASN A 158 -14.37 22.05 2.94
C ASN A 158 -13.24 21.69 1.97
N ARG A 159 -12.66 22.67 1.28
CA ARG A 159 -11.50 22.43 0.41
C ARG A 159 -10.27 22.42 1.30
N GLU A 160 -9.81 21.23 1.66
CA GLU A 160 -8.76 21.03 2.65
C GLU A 160 -7.55 20.32 2.04
N MET A 161 -6.40 20.47 2.71
CA MET A 161 -5.21 19.65 2.47
C MET A 161 -4.79 19.06 3.81
N TYR A 162 -4.74 17.73 3.87
CA TYR A 162 -4.18 17.00 5.01
C TYR A 162 -2.72 16.68 4.68
N MET A 163 -1.85 16.77 5.69
CA MET A 163 -0.45 16.39 5.54
C MET A 163 0.07 15.79 6.84
N ASN A 164 0.63 14.59 6.79
CA ASN A 164 1.38 14.00 7.89
C ASN A 164 2.75 13.57 7.41
N CYS A 165 3.75 13.73 8.26
CA CYS A 165 5.14 13.43 7.93
C CYS A 165 5.70 12.33 8.83
N ALA A 166 6.54 11.47 8.28
CA ALA A 166 7.15 10.34 8.97
C ALA A 166 8.68 10.31 8.75
N PRO A 167 9.49 9.99 9.79
CA PRO A 167 10.92 9.76 9.64
C PRO A 167 11.15 8.44 8.92
N ILE A 168 11.93 8.46 7.85
CA ILE A 168 12.29 7.23 7.12
C ILE A 168 13.80 7.05 7.06
N THR A 169 14.26 5.81 7.09
CA THR A 169 15.62 5.40 6.71
C THR A 169 15.54 4.58 5.43
N VAL A 170 16.10 5.11 4.34
CA VAL A 170 16.18 4.45 3.04
C VAL A 170 17.49 3.67 2.92
N THR A 171 17.40 2.40 2.53
CA THR A 171 18.53 1.49 2.34
C THR A 171 18.48 0.77 1.00
N GLY A 172 19.63 0.30 0.51
CA GLY A 172 19.76 -0.35 -0.81
C GLY A 172 19.64 0.61 -1.99
N GLY A 173 19.68 1.92 -1.73
CA GLY A 173 19.54 3.01 -2.68
C GLY A 173 20.83 3.33 -3.46
N ALA A 174 20.77 4.38 -4.27
CA ALA A 174 21.90 4.88 -5.04
C ALA A 174 22.85 5.77 -4.22
N ASP A 175 23.98 6.14 -4.82
CA ASP A 175 24.94 7.10 -4.28
C ASP A 175 24.79 8.50 -4.94
N ASN A 176 23.73 8.71 -5.72
CA ASN A 176 23.43 9.97 -6.39
C ASN A 176 21.92 10.31 -6.34
N ASN A 177 21.57 11.49 -6.84
CA ASN A 177 20.19 12.02 -6.78
C ASN A 177 19.46 11.95 -8.13
N ASP A 178 19.94 11.20 -9.13
CA ASP A 178 19.41 11.28 -10.50
C ASP A 178 17.92 10.89 -10.56
N VAL A 179 17.56 9.77 -9.92
CA VAL A 179 16.16 9.34 -9.84
C VAL A 179 15.33 10.32 -9.03
N LEU A 180 15.82 10.74 -7.85
CA LEU A 180 15.13 11.71 -7.01
C LEU A 180 14.80 13.01 -7.76
N ASN A 181 15.77 13.54 -8.51
CA ASN A 181 15.64 14.78 -9.26
C ASN A 181 14.72 14.63 -10.48
N SER A 182 14.53 13.42 -10.99
CA SER A 182 13.60 13.12 -12.08
C SER A 182 12.13 13.01 -11.62
N LEU A 183 11.90 12.89 -10.32
CA LEU A 183 10.55 12.76 -9.78
C LEU A 183 9.82 14.12 -9.78
N PRO A 184 8.49 14.13 -9.98
CA PRO A 184 7.70 15.35 -9.92
C PRO A 184 7.73 16.00 -8.55
N SER A 185 7.53 17.32 -8.52
CA SER A 185 7.25 18.01 -7.27
C SER A 185 5.89 17.62 -6.71
N MET A 186 5.78 17.57 -5.38
CA MET A 186 4.52 17.34 -4.69
C MET A 186 3.47 18.41 -5.02
N PHE A 187 2.24 17.98 -5.25
CA PHE A 187 1.11 18.88 -5.45
C PHE A 187 0.69 19.54 -4.14
N VAL A 188 0.48 20.87 -4.18
CA VAL A 188 0.00 21.67 -3.05
C VAL A 188 -1.20 22.49 -3.54
N ALA A 189 -2.29 22.43 -2.79
CA ALA A 189 -3.51 23.19 -3.03
C ALA A 189 -4.23 23.43 -1.70
N ASN A 190 -5.20 24.33 -1.69
CA ASN A 190 -6.02 24.66 -0.52
C ASN A 190 -5.26 25.34 0.66
N VAL A 191 -3.93 25.57 0.55
CA VAL A 191 -3.09 26.18 1.59
C VAL A 191 -2.05 27.19 1.02
N PRO A 192 -2.42 28.45 0.71
CA PRO A 192 -3.75 29.02 0.82
C PRO A 192 -4.65 28.70 -0.39
N ALA A 193 -5.95 28.63 -0.13
CA ALA A 193 -6.95 28.18 -1.11
C ALA A 193 -7.17 29.15 -2.29
N ASP A 194 -6.72 30.40 -2.21
CA ASP A 194 -6.90 31.42 -3.25
C ASP A 194 -5.95 31.25 -4.45
N LYS A 195 -4.84 30.53 -4.30
CA LYS A 195 -3.86 30.30 -5.37
C LYS A 195 -4.14 29.06 -6.21
N CYS A 196 -4.52 27.97 -5.55
CA CYS A 196 -4.91 26.71 -6.16
C CYS A 196 -5.94 26.01 -5.29
N THR A 197 -7.09 25.67 -5.88
CA THR A 197 -8.22 25.06 -5.18
C THR A 197 -8.62 23.75 -5.84
N THR A 198 -8.94 22.73 -5.04
CA THR A 198 -9.58 21.50 -5.55
C THR A 198 -11.08 21.67 -5.72
N THR A 199 -11.67 20.89 -6.63
CA THR A 199 -13.13 20.94 -6.91
C THR A 199 -13.88 19.97 -5.99
N GLU A 200 -14.89 20.46 -5.27
CA GLU A 200 -15.76 19.60 -4.44
C GLU A 200 -16.48 18.53 -5.27
N GLY A 201 -16.61 17.34 -4.67
CA GLY A 201 -17.27 16.19 -5.27
C GLY A 201 -16.40 15.40 -6.24
N THR A 202 -15.17 15.86 -6.51
CA THR A 202 -14.24 15.22 -7.43
C THR A 202 -12.98 14.71 -6.73
N ASP A 203 -12.39 13.67 -7.30
CA ASP A 203 -11.10 13.11 -6.95
C ASP A 203 -10.04 13.82 -7.80
N VAL A 204 -9.21 14.68 -7.17
CA VAL A 204 -8.27 15.51 -7.91
C VAL A 204 -7.25 14.67 -8.70
N VAL A 205 -7.18 14.90 -10.00
CA VAL A 205 -6.10 14.41 -10.85
C VAL A 205 -4.93 15.37 -10.71
N PHE A 206 -3.82 14.89 -10.16
CA PHE A 206 -2.61 15.67 -10.03
C PHE A 206 -2.08 16.09 -11.41
N PRO A 207 -1.66 17.36 -11.59
CA PRO A 207 -1.07 17.81 -12.86
C PRO A 207 0.12 16.96 -13.30
N ASP A 208 0.94 16.52 -12.33
CA ASP A 208 2.02 15.57 -12.52
C ASP A 208 1.95 14.48 -11.43
N PRO A 209 1.31 13.34 -11.71
CA PRO A 209 1.14 12.26 -10.73
C PRO A 209 2.40 11.36 -10.58
N GLY A 210 3.41 11.55 -11.43
CA GLY A 210 4.58 10.67 -11.50
C GLY A 210 4.31 9.31 -12.14
N ASN A 211 5.27 8.41 -12.02
CA ASN A 211 5.25 7.10 -12.70
C ASN A 211 4.54 5.99 -11.91
N SER A 212 4.37 6.15 -10.60
CA SER A 212 3.67 5.19 -9.75
C SER A 212 2.30 5.75 -9.39
N VAL A 213 1.28 5.29 -10.11
CA VAL A 213 -0.09 5.80 -9.99
C VAL A 213 -1.06 4.65 -9.90
N GLU A 214 -1.98 4.73 -8.94
CA GLU A 214 -3.18 3.91 -8.91
C GLU A 214 -4.43 4.78 -8.95
N THR A 215 -5.53 4.21 -9.45
CA THR A 215 -6.81 4.91 -9.56
C THR A 215 -7.89 4.05 -8.95
N GLY A 216 -8.61 4.61 -7.98
CA GLY A 216 -9.72 3.95 -7.33
C GLY A 216 -10.80 3.55 -8.36
N ARG A 217 -11.36 2.35 -8.21
CA ARG A 217 -12.36 1.80 -9.15
C ARG A 217 -13.57 2.71 -9.36
N SER A 218 -13.93 3.47 -8.33
CA SER A 218 -15.06 4.40 -8.32
C SER A 218 -14.60 5.86 -8.26
N ALA A 219 -13.37 6.15 -8.70
CA ALA A 219 -12.86 7.50 -8.78
C ALA A 219 -13.79 8.36 -9.65
N ASN A 220 -13.99 9.61 -9.25
CA ASN A 220 -14.68 10.65 -9.99
C ASN A 220 -13.67 11.76 -10.33
N PRO A 221 -12.84 11.59 -11.38
CA PRO A 221 -11.71 12.47 -11.64
C PRO A 221 -12.14 13.93 -11.84
N GLY A 222 -11.41 14.85 -11.23
CA GLY A 222 -11.59 16.29 -11.42
C GLY A 222 -10.26 17.03 -11.50
N LYS A 223 -10.27 18.19 -12.13
CA LYS A 223 -9.10 19.07 -12.20
C LYS A 223 -9.13 20.11 -11.08
N PRO A 224 -7.97 20.50 -10.53
CA PRO A 224 -7.89 21.68 -9.68
C PRO A 224 -8.07 22.95 -10.53
N SER A 225 -8.38 24.06 -9.87
CA SER A 225 -8.58 25.37 -10.48
C SER A 225 -7.74 26.43 -9.78
N GLY A 226 -7.11 27.33 -10.53
CA GLY A 226 -6.26 28.39 -10.00
C GLY A 226 -5.00 28.54 -10.84
N SER A 227 -4.39 29.73 -10.78
CA SER A 227 -3.20 30.04 -11.58
C SER A 227 -1.94 29.32 -11.11
N ALA A 228 -1.92 28.80 -9.87
CA ALA A 228 -0.77 28.12 -9.29
C ALA A 228 -0.89 26.58 -9.28
N CYS A 229 -1.96 26.00 -9.86
CA CYS A 229 -2.18 24.56 -9.88
C CYS A 229 -1.23 23.86 -10.87
N GLY A 230 0.01 23.64 -10.46
CA GLY A 230 1.09 23.05 -11.27
C GLY A 230 2.41 23.82 -11.23
N ALA A 231 2.47 24.96 -10.54
CA ALA A 231 3.72 25.60 -10.19
C ALA A 231 4.15 25.06 -8.82
N SER A 232 5.09 24.13 -8.80
CA SER A 232 5.95 23.98 -7.63
C SER A 232 6.85 25.21 -7.60
N ASP A 233 6.80 25.97 -6.50
CA ASP A 233 7.58 27.20 -6.31
C ASP A 233 9.11 26.95 -6.14
N SER A 234 9.63 25.86 -6.70
CA SER A 234 11.04 25.55 -6.76
C SER A 234 11.64 26.17 -8.02
N SER A 235 12.25 27.35 -7.88
CA SER A 235 13.15 27.91 -8.90
C SER A 235 14.24 26.90 -9.26
N GLY A 236 14.12 26.26 -10.43
CA GLY A 236 15.07 25.27 -10.93
C GLY A 236 14.75 24.78 -12.33
N SER A 237 14.97 25.65 -13.33
CA SER A 237 15.24 25.35 -14.74
C SER A 237 14.35 24.33 -15.49
N GLY A 238 13.41 24.88 -16.26
CA GLY A 238 13.39 24.73 -17.72
C GLY A 238 12.91 23.39 -18.31
N GLY A 239 11.59 23.24 -18.40
CA GLY A 239 10.94 22.30 -19.32
C GLY A 239 9.43 22.51 -19.35
N SER A 240 8.91 23.14 -20.40
CA SER A 240 7.47 23.29 -20.60
C SER A 240 6.78 21.92 -20.65
N PRO A 241 5.66 21.69 -19.94
CA PRO A 241 4.86 20.50 -20.19
C PRO A 241 4.14 20.66 -21.55
N ALA A 242 4.44 19.77 -22.48
CA ALA A 242 3.54 19.51 -23.60
C ALA A 242 2.19 19.03 -23.03
N GLY A 243 1.09 19.56 -23.57
CA GLY A 243 -0.26 19.18 -23.15
C GLY A 243 -0.49 17.66 -23.22
N PRO A 244 -1.45 17.12 -22.46
CA PRO A 244 -1.65 15.68 -22.37
C PRO A 244 -1.97 15.11 -23.77
N PRO A 245 -1.24 14.08 -24.25
CA PRO A 245 -1.61 13.42 -25.47
C PRO A 245 -2.90 12.63 -25.25
N ALA A 246 -3.82 12.75 -26.20
CA ALA A 246 -5.06 11.99 -26.23
C ALA A 246 -4.78 10.49 -26.23
N TYR A 247 -5.39 9.79 -25.29
CA TYR A 247 -5.32 8.34 -25.13
C TYR A 247 -5.95 7.67 -26.36
N SER A 248 -5.13 7.07 -27.21
CA SER A 248 -5.58 6.08 -28.19
C SER A 248 -4.49 5.05 -28.42
N SER A 249 -4.96 3.81 -28.58
CA SER A 249 -4.28 2.53 -28.43
C SER A 249 -3.10 2.27 -29.39
N ALA A 250 -2.06 1.65 -28.81
CA ALA A 250 -1.12 0.70 -29.39
C ALA A 250 -0.64 0.91 -30.84
N ALA A 251 0.63 1.31 -30.99
CA ALA A 251 1.45 0.96 -32.14
C ALA A 251 2.90 0.69 -31.70
N SER A 252 3.35 -0.53 -32.00
CA SER A 252 4.67 -1.10 -31.72
C SER A 252 5.73 -0.53 -32.67
N PHE A 253 6.91 -0.16 -32.17
CA PHE A 253 8.13 -0.09 -32.98
C PHE A 253 9.37 -0.53 -32.18
N ALA A 254 10.32 -1.11 -32.92
CA ALA A 254 11.32 -2.10 -32.55
C ALA A 254 12.49 -1.62 -31.68
N ALA A 255 13.08 -2.57 -30.93
CA ALA A 255 14.33 -2.42 -30.19
C ALA A 255 15.57 -2.51 -31.11
N PRO A 256 16.65 -1.73 -30.88
CA PRO A 256 17.98 -2.03 -31.39
C PRO A 256 18.70 -3.05 -30.51
N ALA A 257 19.58 -3.83 -31.15
CA ALA A 257 20.21 -5.05 -30.69
C ALA A 257 21.25 -4.90 -29.55
N SER A 258 21.37 -5.96 -28.74
CA SER A 258 22.35 -6.13 -27.67
C SER A 258 23.70 -6.63 -28.18
N THR A 259 24.79 -5.99 -27.79
CA THR A 259 26.14 -6.56 -27.83
C THR A 259 26.56 -7.00 -26.43
N GLN A 260 26.77 -8.30 -26.28
CA GLN A 260 27.14 -9.00 -25.06
C GLN A 260 28.63 -8.76 -24.73
N ALA A 261 28.92 -8.32 -23.51
CA ALA A 261 30.28 -8.28 -22.95
C ALA A 261 30.41 -9.34 -21.84
N THR A 262 31.42 -10.20 -21.98
CA THR A 262 31.78 -11.31 -21.09
C THR A 262 32.43 -10.82 -19.78
N ALA A 263 32.03 -11.40 -18.64
CA ALA A 263 32.69 -11.23 -17.35
C ALA A 263 33.75 -12.33 -17.09
N PRO A 264 34.87 -12.06 -16.40
CA PRO A 264 35.93 -13.05 -16.15
C PRO A 264 35.66 -13.92 -14.91
N SER A 265 36.19 -15.15 -14.99
CA SER A 265 36.15 -16.20 -13.96
C SER A 265 37.36 -16.13 -13.01
N TYR A 266 37.10 -16.30 -11.71
CA TYR A 266 38.05 -16.78 -10.70
C TYR A 266 37.24 -17.80 -9.86
N GLY A 267 37.66 -19.03 -9.57
CA GLY A 267 39.00 -19.56 -9.32
C GLY A 267 38.93 -20.28 -7.97
N THR A 268 38.76 -21.60 -8.02
CA THR A 268 38.56 -22.54 -6.90
C THR A 268 39.78 -22.66 -5.98
N GLY A 269 39.57 -22.77 -4.67
CA GLY A 269 40.60 -23.16 -3.71
C GLY A 269 40.02 -23.65 -2.37
N SER A 270 40.06 -24.97 -2.16
CA SER A 270 39.74 -25.65 -0.90
C SER A 270 40.95 -25.71 0.03
N SER A 271 40.73 -25.50 1.34
CA SER A 271 41.39 -26.25 2.42
C SER A 271 40.79 -25.90 3.79
N SER A 272 40.27 -26.90 4.51
CA SER A 272 39.98 -26.86 5.96
C SER A 272 41.26 -26.89 6.80
N PRO A 273 41.19 -26.53 8.10
CA PRO A 273 41.15 -27.59 9.10
C PRO A 273 40.20 -27.35 10.29
N THR A 274 39.84 -28.48 10.89
CA THR A 274 39.12 -28.75 12.13
C THR A 274 39.74 -28.17 13.40
N GLY A 275 38.91 -27.69 14.33
CA GLY A 275 39.26 -27.43 15.73
C GLY A 275 38.11 -26.79 16.52
N ALA A 276 37.47 -27.58 17.40
CA ALA A 276 36.38 -27.15 18.29
C ALA A 276 36.93 -26.48 19.59
N PRO A 277 36.09 -25.78 20.38
CA PRO A 277 36.51 -24.66 21.24
C PRO A 277 36.74 -25.02 22.72
N ALA A 278 37.57 -24.22 23.41
CA ALA A 278 37.66 -24.17 24.87
C ALA A 278 37.56 -22.72 25.36
N ASN A 279 36.65 -22.48 26.32
CA ASN A 279 36.34 -21.19 26.94
C ASN A 279 37.01 -21.11 28.36
N PRO A 280 36.96 -19.99 29.11
CA PRO A 280 38.16 -19.31 29.61
C PRO A 280 38.39 -19.42 31.13
N ALA A 281 39.65 -19.25 31.55
CA ALA A 281 40.05 -19.15 32.95
C ALA A 281 40.18 -17.70 33.44
N LYS A 282 39.68 -17.46 34.66
CA LYS A 282 39.54 -16.21 35.43
C LYS A 282 40.89 -15.66 35.95
N PRO A 283 41.06 -14.33 36.17
CA PRO A 283 42.34 -13.70 36.54
C PRO A 283 42.64 -13.69 38.05
N PRO A 284 43.91 -13.47 38.46
CA PRO A 284 44.28 -13.11 39.83
C PRO A 284 44.59 -11.61 40.00
N PHE A 285 44.14 -11.04 41.13
CA PHE A 285 44.56 -9.74 41.66
C PHE A 285 45.92 -9.83 42.39
N PRO A 286 46.57 -8.68 42.67
CA PRO A 286 46.66 -8.28 44.07
C PRO A 286 46.44 -6.77 44.36
N PHE A 287 46.11 -6.50 45.63
CA PHE A 287 45.84 -5.21 46.27
C PHE A 287 47.09 -4.37 46.62
N ARG A 288 46.92 -3.02 46.65
CA ARG A 288 47.46 -1.98 47.57
C ARG A 288 47.02 -0.60 47.02
N GLY A 289 46.55 0.43 47.72
CA GLY A 289 46.25 0.69 49.13
C GLY A 289 45.72 2.14 49.30
N ALA A 290 45.16 2.42 50.49
CA ALA A 290 45.01 3.69 51.22
C ALA A 290 44.34 4.94 50.58
N GLY A 291 43.31 5.47 51.27
CA GLY A 291 42.85 6.86 51.12
C GLY A 291 41.44 7.10 51.70
N VAL A 292 41.35 7.86 52.79
CA VAL A 292 40.15 8.16 53.60
C VAL A 292 39.49 9.46 53.11
N VAL A 293 38.15 9.55 53.01
CA VAL A 293 37.29 10.62 53.60
C VAL A 293 35.78 10.40 53.34
N ASN A 294 35.02 10.54 54.43
CA ASN A 294 33.60 10.87 54.68
C ASN A 294 32.61 11.15 53.54
N GLY A 295 31.38 10.61 53.71
CA GLY A 295 30.14 11.16 53.12
C GLY A 295 29.03 10.12 52.99
N GLY A 296 28.10 10.08 53.95
CA GLY A 296 27.03 9.10 53.99
C GLY A 296 25.93 9.31 52.96
N VAL A 297 25.44 8.21 52.40
CA VAL A 297 24.03 8.00 51.99
C VAL A 297 23.72 6.50 52.11
N SER A 298 22.57 6.19 52.70
CA SER A 298 22.06 4.84 52.90
C SER A 298 21.61 4.25 51.56
N ALA A 299 22.18 3.12 51.15
CA ALA A 299 21.73 2.37 49.99
C ALA A 299 21.35 0.94 50.43
N SER A 300 20.07 0.61 50.31
CA SER A 300 19.51 -0.71 50.57
C SER A 300 20.08 -1.74 49.59
N THR A 301 20.77 -2.74 50.13
CA THR A 301 21.29 -3.89 49.39
C THR A 301 20.16 -4.86 49.07
N PHE A 302 19.74 -4.98 47.81
CA PHE A 302 18.98 -6.13 47.33
C PHE A 302 19.95 -7.26 46.96
N GLN A 303 19.85 -8.39 47.67
CA GLN A 303 20.54 -9.62 47.31
C GLN A 303 19.80 -10.31 46.16
N ILE A 304 20.51 -10.67 45.09
CA ILE A 304 20.00 -11.51 44.00
C ILE A 304 20.63 -12.90 44.16
N ILE A 305 19.79 -13.90 44.41
CA ILE A 305 20.13 -15.32 44.46
C ILE A 305 20.04 -15.85 43.02
N PRO A 306 21.08 -16.46 42.42
CA PRO A 306 20.94 -17.13 41.14
C PRO A 306 20.38 -18.55 41.36
N THR A 307 19.14 -18.78 40.95
CA THR A 307 18.57 -20.13 40.82
C THR A 307 18.68 -20.55 39.35
N ALA A 308 19.40 -21.64 39.08
CA ALA A 308 19.49 -22.24 37.75
C ALA A 308 18.18 -22.95 37.41
N GLY A 309 17.51 -22.53 36.33
CA GLY A 309 16.37 -23.22 35.73
C GLY A 309 16.81 -24.20 34.64
N PRO A 310 16.14 -25.36 34.46
CA PRO A 310 16.50 -26.35 33.45
C PRO A 310 16.11 -25.91 32.02
N ALA A 311 16.88 -26.37 31.05
CA ALA A 311 16.75 -26.07 29.62
C ALA A 311 15.46 -26.68 28.99
N PRO A 312 14.88 -26.05 27.94
CA PRO A 312 13.75 -26.62 27.20
C PRO A 312 14.18 -27.77 26.28
N ALA A 313 13.39 -28.85 26.28
CA ALA A 313 13.53 -29.99 25.38
C ALA A 313 12.94 -29.70 23.98
N ALA A 314 13.55 -30.28 22.95
CA ALA A 314 13.09 -30.24 21.56
C ALA A 314 11.78 -31.02 21.34
N PRO A 315 10.91 -30.62 20.40
CA PRO A 315 9.72 -31.38 20.08
C PRO A 315 10.04 -32.58 19.18
N THR A 316 9.73 -33.78 19.69
CA THR A 316 9.67 -35.04 18.94
C THR A 316 8.39 -35.14 18.13
N GLY A 317 8.51 -35.72 16.93
CA GLY A 317 7.42 -35.92 15.98
C GLY A 317 6.30 -36.83 16.49
N ALA A 318 5.09 -36.52 16.05
CA ALA A 318 3.90 -37.35 16.25
C ALA A 318 3.51 -38.04 14.95
N THR A 319 3.41 -39.35 15.07
CA THR A 319 2.96 -40.38 14.13
C THR A 319 1.48 -40.23 13.75
N SER A 320 1.17 -40.43 12.46
CA SER A 320 -0.20 -40.70 11.98
C SER A 320 -0.49 -42.21 12.02
N PRO A 321 -1.71 -42.65 12.36
CA PRO A 321 -2.10 -44.04 12.20
C PRO A 321 -2.64 -44.30 10.79
N SER A 322 -2.14 -45.39 10.21
CA SER A 322 -2.69 -46.06 9.01
C SER A 322 -3.94 -46.88 9.36
N SER A 323 -4.87 -46.96 8.42
CA SER A 323 -5.71 -48.16 8.25
C SER A 323 -6.06 -48.33 6.78
N ASP A 324 -5.52 -49.38 6.19
CA ASP A 324 -5.87 -49.95 4.88
C ASP A 324 -7.27 -50.58 4.92
N THR A 325 -8.01 -50.53 3.81
CA THR A 325 -8.79 -51.70 3.33
C THR A 325 -8.95 -51.63 1.81
N ALA A 326 -8.95 -52.82 1.20
CA ALA A 326 -8.57 -53.21 -0.15
C ALA A 326 -9.53 -52.86 -1.32
N SER A 327 -8.94 -53.00 -2.52
CA SER A 327 -9.47 -53.25 -3.88
C SER A 327 -10.66 -54.24 -3.91
N GLU A 328 -11.49 -54.37 -4.94
CA GLU A 328 -11.26 -54.49 -6.40
C GLU A 328 -12.66 -54.61 -7.07
N GLY A 329 -12.84 -54.31 -8.36
CA GLY A 329 -14.05 -54.75 -9.07
C GLY A 329 -14.48 -53.95 -10.31
N SER A 330 -14.35 -54.59 -11.47
CA SER A 330 -14.65 -54.14 -12.83
C SER A 330 -16.13 -54.07 -13.20
N ASP A 331 -16.43 -53.34 -14.28
CA ASP A 331 -17.21 -53.76 -15.47
C ASP A 331 -18.35 -52.83 -15.98
N SER A 332 -18.43 -52.87 -17.31
CA SER A 332 -19.14 -52.24 -18.42
C SER A 332 -20.67 -51.98 -18.40
N GLY A 333 -21.09 -51.10 -19.34
CA GLY A 333 -22.42 -51.12 -20.02
C GLY A 333 -23.30 -49.88 -19.73
N ASN A 334 -23.60 -48.90 -20.61
CA ASN A 334 -24.11 -48.77 -21.99
C ASN A 334 -25.54 -48.13 -22.02
N THR A 335 -25.79 -47.33 -23.06
CA THR A 335 -27.06 -46.85 -23.68
C THR A 335 -27.80 -45.58 -23.20
N ASP A 336 -27.79 -44.58 -24.10
CA ASP A 336 -28.92 -43.87 -24.78
C ASP A 336 -29.96 -43.08 -23.96
N ALA A 337 -30.53 -41.94 -24.39
CA ALA A 337 -30.48 -41.15 -25.62
C ALA A 337 -31.17 -39.78 -25.40
N GLY A 338 -30.89 -38.81 -26.29
CA GLY A 338 -31.96 -37.99 -26.91
C GLY A 338 -32.04 -36.49 -26.57
N SER A 339 -31.55 -35.67 -27.51
CA SER A 339 -32.25 -34.52 -28.16
C SER A 339 -32.62 -33.28 -27.31
N SER A 340 -32.46 -32.00 -27.70
CA SER A 340 -31.91 -31.28 -28.85
C SER A 340 -31.72 -29.83 -28.40
N ALA A 341 -30.56 -29.20 -28.65
CA ALA A 341 -30.31 -27.79 -28.34
C ALA A 341 -30.10 -26.97 -29.64
N PRO A 342 -30.65 -25.73 -29.76
CA PRO A 342 -30.37 -24.82 -30.87
C PRO A 342 -29.26 -23.79 -30.51
N PRO A 343 -28.82 -22.97 -31.49
CA PRO A 343 -27.52 -23.06 -32.15
C PRO A 343 -26.34 -22.51 -31.34
N SER A 344 -25.17 -23.07 -31.65
CA SER A 344 -23.84 -22.67 -31.20
C SER A 344 -23.46 -21.27 -31.68
N TYR A 345 -23.04 -20.41 -30.75
CA TYR A 345 -22.10 -19.34 -31.08
C TYR A 345 -20.69 -19.95 -31.12
N GLN A 346 -20.09 -19.95 -32.31
CA GLN A 346 -18.67 -20.28 -32.46
C GLN A 346 -17.83 -19.17 -31.81
N ALA A 347 -17.15 -19.52 -30.73
CA ALA A 347 -16.02 -18.75 -30.26
C ALA A 347 -14.90 -18.82 -31.32
N PRO A 348 -14.22 -17.71 -31.64
CA PRO A 348 -12.98 -17.77 -32.39
C PRO A 348 -12.00 -18.63 -31.58
N SER A 349 -11.69 -19.80 -32.12
CA SER A 349 -10.61 -20.66 -31.66
C SER A 349 -9.29 -20.01 -32.05
N SER A 350 -8.76 -19.16 -31.19
CA SER A 350 -7.32 -19.00 -31.07
C SER A 350 -6.89 -19.78 -29.84
N ALA A 351 -6.66 -21.07 -30.06
CA ALA A 351 -5.86 -21.87 -29.17
C ALA A 351 -4.48 -21.21 -29.09
N ASN A 352 -4.18 -20.52 -27.99
CA ASN A 352 -2.81 -20.44 -27.52
C ASN A 352 -2.62 -21.60 -26.54
N SER A 353 -2.53 -22.81 -27.10
CA SER A 353 -1.75 -23.85 -26.48
C SER A 353 -0.30 -23.36 -26.47
N ILE A 354 0.13 -22.75 -25.38
CA ILE A 354 1.56 -22.52 -25.16
C ILE A 354 2.12 -23.86 -24.73
N THR A 355 2.59 -24.60 -25.72
CA THR A 355 3.51 -25.72 -25.55
C THR A 355 4.69 -25.23 -24.72
N SER A 356 4.94 -25.91 -23.60
CA SER A 356 6.07 -25.67 -22.72
C SER A 356 7.37 -25.51 -23.50
N SER A 357 7.95 -24.31 -23.45
CA SER A 357 9.34 -24.09 -23.78
C SER A 357 9.92 -22.95 -22.93
N GLY A 358 10.53 -23.36 -21.81
CA GLY A 358 11.75 -22.73 -21.29
C GLY A 358 11.62 -21.75 -20.12
N SER A 359 12.36 -22.09 -19.04
CA SER A 359 12.95 -21.24 -17.98
C SER A 359 12.21 -20.98 -16.66
N CYS A 360 10.92 -21.29 -16.53
CA CYS A 360 10.27 -21.23 -15.21
C CYS A 360 10.53 -22.51 -14.40
N SER A 361 11.03 -22.37 -13.17
CA SER A 361 11.35 -23.49 -12.27
C SER A 361 10.18 -23.80 -11.32
N GLY A 362 10.12 -25.01 -10.76
CA GLY A 362 9.16 -25.36 -9.71
C GLY A 362 7.69 -25.45 -10.14
N GLY A 363 7.42 -25.78 -11.41
CA GLY A 363 6.04 -25.94 -11.92
C GLY A 363 5.33 -24.63 -12.28
N ALA A 364 6.04 -23.51 -12.27
CA ALA A 364 5.56 -22.24 -12.80
C ALA A 364 5.43 -22.28 -14.34
N VAL A 365 4.46 -21.51 -14.87
CA VAL A 365 4.22 -21.39 -16.32
C VAL A 365 4.73 -20.05 -16.83
N THR A 366 5.17 -20.01 -18.08
CA THR A 366 5.58 -18.76 -18.71
C THR A 366 4.38 -17.86 -19.01
N CYS A 367 4.59 -16.56 -18.92
CA CYS A 367 3.53 -15.57 -19.12
C CYS A 367 4.06 -14.29 -19.78
N PRO A 368 3.26 -13.62 -20.61
CA PRO A 368 3.78 -12.61 -21.53
C PRO A 368 3.97 -11.22 -20.92
N THR A 369 3.37 -10.95 -19.76
CA THR A 369 3.34 -9.59 -19.20
C THR A 369 3.35 -9.64 -17.68
N PRO A 370 4.40 -9.14 -17.02
CA PRO A 370 4.43 -9.02 -15.56
C PRO A 370 3.19 -8.27 -15.03
N GLY A 371 2.63 -8.75 -13.93
CA GLY A 371 1.41 -8.23 -13.32
C GLY A 371 0.10 -8.75 -13.94
N SER A 372 0.14 -9.46 -15.07
CA SER A 372 -1.06 -10.05 -15.66
C SER A 372 -1.52 -11.32 -14.92
N VAL A 373 -2.83 -11.53 -14.87
CA VAL A 373 -3.41 -12.80 -14.44
C VAL A 373 -3.38 -13.79 -15.60
N VAL A 374 -2.87 -14.99 -15.33
CA VAL A 374 -2.74 -16.07 -16.30
C VAL A 374 -3.65 -17.21 -15.88
N CYS A 375 -4.50 -17.69 -16.78
CA CYS A 375 -5.34 -18.86 -16.52
C CYS A 375 -4.55 -20.12 -16.83
N ILE A 376 -4.38 -20.99 -15.82
CA ILE A 376 -3.51 -22.16 -15.87
C ILE A 376 -4.42 -23.39 -15.79
N GLY A 377 -4.66 -24.02 -16.93
CA GLY A 377 -5.65 -25.09 -17.02
C GLY A 377 -7.08 -24.61 -16.71
N ASN A 378 -7.90 -25.50 -16.15
CA ASN A 378 -9.33 -25.25 -15.86
C ASN A 378 -9.62 -24.95 -14.37
N SER A 379 -8.64 -25.15 -13.50
CA SER A 379 -8.80 -25.11 -12.04
C SER A 379 -7.79 -24.22 -11.34
N GLN A 380 -6.83 -23.64 -12.08
CA GLN A 380 -5.77 -22.81 -11.52
C GLN A 380 -5.61 -21.49 -12.27
N TRP A 381 -5.00 -20.53 -11.60
CA TRP A 381 -4.60 -19.24 -12.14
C TRP A 381 -3.27 -18.84 -11.51
N GLY A 382 -2.56 -17.87 -12.07
CA GLY A 382 -1.35 -17.32 -11.45
C GLY A 382 -1.17 -15.85 -11.80
N LEU A 383 -0.44 -15.11 -10.97
CA LEU A 383 0.05 -13.77 -11.29
C LEU A 383 1.39 -13.90 -11.98
N CYS A 384 1.53 -13.26 -13.13
CA CYS A 384 2.79 -13.20 -13.84
C CYS A 384 3.78 -12.31 -13.09
N ASP A 385 4.92 -12.87 -12.69
CA ASP A 385 5.97 -12.11 -12.03
C ASP A 385 6.84 -11.33 -13.04
N ILE A 386 7.83 -10.60 -12.52
CA ILE A 386 8.77 -9.82 -13.34
C ILE A 386 9.71 -10.67 -14.20
N ASN A 387 9.83 -11.97 -13.89
CA ASN A 387 10.63 -12.92 -14.66
C ASN A 387 9.80 -13.64 -15.73
N ASN A 388 8.56 -13.18 -16.00
CA ASN A 388 7.64 -13.81 -16.93
C ASN A 388 7.25 -15.23 -16.52
N CYS A 389 7.17 -15.49 -15.20
CA CYS A 389 6.73 -16.75 -14.63
C CYS A 389 5.50 -16.56 -13.72
N ALA A 390 4.51 -17.44 -13.86
CA ALA A 390 3.31 -17.47 -13.03
C ALA A 390 3.24 -18.79 -12.26
N VAL A 391 3.22 -18.73 -10.93
CA VAL A 391 3.05 -19.91 -10.07
C VAL A 391 1.57 -20.32 -10.05
N PRO A 392 1.22 -21.59 -10.34
CA PRO A 392 -0.17 -22.06 -10.31
C PRO A 392 -0.78 -22.02 -8.91
N MET A 393 -1.89 -21.31 -8.77
CA MET A 393 -2.73 -21.21 -7.57
C MET A 393 -4.12 -21.77 -7.87
N ALA A 394 -4.71 -22.48 -6.92
CA ALA A 394 -6.06 -23.01 -7.08
C ALA A 394 -7.10 -21.87 -7.22
N LEU A 395 -8.07 -22.06 -8.11
CA LEU A 395 -9.23 -21.18 -8.20
C LEU A 395 -10.11 -21.35 -6.96
N ALA A 396 -10.60 -20.23 -6.42
CA ALA A 396 -11.55 -20.26 -5.32
C ALA A 396 -12.85 -20.97 -5.74
N ALA A 397 -13.50 -21.64 -4.79
CA ALA A 397 -14.79 -22.29 -5.02
C ALA A 397 -15.79 -21.31 -5.65
N GLY A 398 -16.49 -21.76 -6.71
CA GLY A 398 -17.44 -20.90 -7.43
C GLY A 398 -16.80 -19.86 -8.36
N THR A 399 -15.49 -19.90 -8.62
CA THR A 399 -14.82 -19.04 -9.62
C THR A 399 -14.22 -19.82 -10.80
N SER A 400 -14.10 -19.18 -11.96
CA SER A 400 -13.44 -19.70 -13.17
C SER A 400 -12.46 -18.66 -13.71
N CYS A 401 -11.33 -19.11 -14.23
CA CYS A 401 -10.41 -18.25 -14.97
C CYS A 401 -10.61 -18.43 -16.46
N ALA A 402 -10.86 -17.35 -17.18
CA ALA A 402 -10.86 -17.33 -18.64
C ALA A 402 -10.27 -16.01 -19.13
N ALA A 403 -9.45 -16.06 -20.20
CA ALA A 403 -8.86 -14.89 -20.83
C ALA A 403 -8.15 -13.91 -19.86
N GLY A 404 -7.45 -14.45 -18.86
CA GLY A 404 -6.75 -13.65 -17.85
C GLY A 404 -7.66 -12.96 -16.84
N VAL A 405 -8.90 -13.43 -16.68
CA VAL A 405 -9.86 -12.89 -15.72
C VAL A 405 -10.41 -14.01 -14.85
N VAL A 406 -10.27 -13.86 -13.52
CA VAL A 406 -10.95 -14.72 -12.55
C VAL A 406 -12.32 -14.11 -12.25
N SER A 407 -13.38 -14.85 -12.56
CA SER A 407 -14.77 -14.41 -12.41
C SER A 407 -15.60 -15.48 -11.69
N LYS A 408 -16.77 -15.11 -11.16
CA LYS A 408 -17.71 -16.09 -10.61
C LYS A 408 -18.20 -17.01 -11.73
N ARG A 409 -18.14 -18.33 -11.51
CA ARG A 409 -18.77 -19.31 -12.40
C ARG A 409 -20.25 -18.99 -12.47
N HIS A 410 -20.75 -18.75 -13.68
CA HIS A 410 -22.16 -18.52 -13.91
C HIS A 410 -22.91 -19.83 -13.63
N LEU A 411 -23.41 -19.98 -12.41
CA LEU A 411 -24.39 -21.03 -12.11
C LEU A 411 -25.66 -20.64 -12.86
N GLY A 412 -25.94 -21.34 -13.96
CA GLY A 412 -27.25 -21.29 -14.59
C GLY A 412 -28.31 -21.45 -13.51
N ARG A 413 -29.19 -20.45 -13.41
CA ARG A 413 -30.25 -20.36 -12.42
C ARG A 413 -31.13 -21.60 -12.54
N HIS A 414 -30.96 -22.59 -11.66
CA HIS A 414 -32.05 -23.54 -11.39
C HIS A 414 -33.20 -22.72 -10.81
N GLN A 415 -34.15 -22.31 -11.65
CA GLN A 415 -35.40 -21.76 -11.21
C GLN A 415 -36.09 -22.83 -10.35
N ARG A 416 -36.03 -22.66 -9.02
CA ARG A 416 -37.01 -23.25 -8.13
C ARG A 416 -38.34 -22.55 -8.41
N SER A 417 -39.13 -23.15 -9.29
CA SER A 417 -40.55 -22.83 -9.47
C SER A 417 -41.26 -23.10 -8.14
N HIS A 418 -41.45 -22.07 -7.33
CA HIS A 418 -42.45 -22.09 -6.27
C HIS A 418 -43.83 -21.95 -6.93
N LEU A 419 -44.50 -23.08 -7.12
CA LEU A 419 -45.92 -23.15 -7.49
C LEU A 419 -46.75 -22.56 -6.33
N HIS A 420 -47.20 -21.31 -6.49
CA HIS A 420 -48.38 -20.80 -5.82
C HIS A 420 -49.60 -21.24 -6.62
N HIS A 421 -50.42 -22.15 -6.07
CA HIS A 421 -51.79 -22.33 -6.51
C HIS A 421 -52.70 -21.54 -5.57
N GLY A 422 -53.14 -20.39 -6.11
CA GLY A 422 -54.25 -19.60 -5.58
C GLY A 422 -55.58 -20.33 -5.78
N ARG A 423 -56.47 -20.04 -4.84
CA ARG A 423 -57.84 -20.56 -4.68
C ARG A 423 -58.83 -19.64 -5.39
N THR A 424 -59.60 -20.21 -6.32
CA THR A 424 -60.92 -19.78 -6.83
C THR A 424 -61.50 -21.03 -7.49
N THR A 425 -62.67 -21.58 -7.17
CA THR A 425 -63.98 -21.05 -6.75
C THR A 425 -64.64 -21.98 -5.76
#